data_AF-A0A7S2FGK2-F1
#
_entry.id   AF-A0A7S2FGK2-F1
#
_cell.length_a   1.000
_cell.length_b   1.000
_cell.length_c   1.000
_cell.angle_alpha   90.00
_cell.angle_beta   90.00
_cell.angle_gamma   90.00
#
_symmetry.space_group_name_H-M   'P 1'
#
loop_
_entity.id
_entity.type
_entity.pdbx_description
1 polymer ?
#
loop_
_entity_poly.entity_id
_entity_poly.type
_entity_poly.pdbx_seq_one_letter_code
_entity_poly.pdbx_strand_id
1 'polypeptide(L)'
;PFLFMASPVALAIHADQDGLYDWHHAHIGIPTQVLTARAFGPARASSVIFASKYSSASVHAQTGEIKARFVMDEGEQTTNGVTWVTTNAFDKYAVASDGARFVRAFSVADGSLSWEANTYSAAQIVNENKVFDEEGDSASTTQ
;
A
#
# COMPACT_ATOMS: atom_id res chain seq x y z
N PRO A 1 41.02 -1.53 10.36
CA PRO A 1 39.64 -2.02 10.24
C PRO A 1 39.59 -3.55 10.37
N PHE A 2 39.26 -4.06 11.56
CA PHE A 2 39.12 -5.50 11.79
C PHE A 2 37.69 -5.92 11.42
N LEU A 3 37.56 -6.65 10.31
CA LEU A 3 36.35 -7.39 9.99
C LEU A 3 36.26 -8.57 10.97
N PHE A 4 35.32 -8.51 11.91
CA PHE A 4 34.96 -9.66 12.73
C PHE A 4 34.22 -10.66 11.84
N MET A 5 34.93 -11.64 11.27
CA MET A 5 34.29 -12.83 10.73
C MET A 5 33.80 -13.67 11.91
N ALA A 6 32.50 -13.94 11.97
CA ALA A 6 31.95 -14.87 12.95
C ALA A 6 32.59 -16.25 12.75
N SER A 7 33.03 -16.88 13.85
CA SER A 7 33.58 -18.24 13.83
C SER A 7 32.53 -19.21 13.27
N PRO A 8 32.90 -20.20 12.44
CA PRO A 8 31.98 -21.23 11.95
C PRO A 8 31.24 -21.96 13.08
N VAL A 9 31.87 -22.10 14.26
CA VAL A 9 31.26 -22.68 15.45
C VAL A 9 30.14 -21.78 15.99
N ALA A 10 30.33 -20.46 15.99
CA ALA A 10 29.30 -19.52 16.44
C ALA A 10 28.10 -19.49 15.51
N LEU A 11 28.32 -19.58 14.19
CA LEU A 11 27.24 -19.72 13.20
C LEU A 11 26.47 -21.03 13.36
N ALA A 12 27.18 -22.13 13.62
CA ALA A 12 26.54 -23.43 13.86
C ALA A 12 25.68 -23.42 15.13
N ILE A 13 26.16 -22.82 16.22
CA ILE A 13 25.39 -22.65 17.46
C ILE A 13 24.16 -21.77 17.23
N HIS A 14 24.30 -20.66 16.49
CA HIS A 14 23.16 -19.80 16.18
C HIS A 14 22.10 -20.54 15.36
N ALA A 15 22.51 -21.25 14.30
CA ALA A 15 21.58 -22.04 13.48
C ALA A 15 20.91 -23.17 14.28
N ASP A 16 21.61 -23.75 15.25
CA ASP A 16 21.05 -24.73 16.19
C ASP A 16 20.11 -24.11 17.24
N GLN A 17 19.97 -22.77 17.28
CA GLN A 17 19.06 -22.06 18.19
C GLN A 17 17.88 -21.39 17.49
N ASP A 18 17.91 -21.25 16.15
CA ASP A 18 16.83 -20.66 15.37
C ASP A 18 15.53 -21.47 15.53
N GLY A 19 14.46 -20.81 15.99
CA GLY A 19 13.14 -21.43 16.20
C GLY A 19 12.97 -22.19 17.52
N LEU A 20 14.02 -22.34 18.34
CA LEU A 20 13.96 -23.08 19.61
C LEU A 20 13.55 -22.21 20.79
N TYR A 21 13.94 -20.93 20.79
CA TYR A 21 13.71 -20.01 21.90
C TYR A 21 13.00 -18.72 21.48
N ASP A 22 12.93 -18.43 20.18
CA ASP A 22 12.19 -17.32 19.62
C ASP A 22 10.79 -17.76 19.19
N TRP A 23 9.81 -16.94 19.54
CA TRP A 23 8.44 -17.07 19.03
C TRP A 23 7.98 -15.69 18.60
N HIS A 24 7.24 -15.64 17.50
CA HIS A 24 6.73 -14.39 16.96
C HIS A 24 5.27 -14.55 16.53
N HIS A 25 4.37 -13.91 17.26
CA HIS A 25 2.98 -13.79 16.85
C HIS A 25 2.80 -12.60 15.90
N ALA A 26 2.39 -12.89 14.67
CA ALA A 26 2.07 -11.88 13.70
C ALA A 26 0.60 -11.43 13.86
N HIS A 27 0.39 -10.13 13.96
CA HIS A 27 -0.93 -9.52 14.01
C HIS A 27 -1.09 -8.52 12.86
N ILE A 28 -2.33 -8.35 12.41
CA ILE A 28 -2.68 -7.43 11.31
C ILE A 28 -3.42 -6.18 11.80
N GLY A 29 -3.95 -6.19 13.02
CA GLY A 29 -4.78 -5.12 13.57
C GLY A 29 -6.26 -5.50 13.63
N ILE A 30 -7.14 -4.50 13.81
CA ILE A 30 -8.59 -4.72 13.85
C ILE A 30 -9.12 -4.73 12.41
N PRO A 31 -9.71 -5.84 11.92
CA PRO A 31 -10.22 -5.91 10.55
C PRO A 31 -11.31 -4.84 10.31
N THR A 32 -11.19 -4.12 9.19
CA THR A 32 -12.19 -3.15 8.72
C THR A 32 -12.92 -3.66 7.49
N GLN A 33 -12.23 -4.38 6.60
CA GLN A 33 -12.81 -4.96 5.39
C GLN A 33 -12.14 -6.30 5.09
N VAL A 34 -12.89 -7.21 4.46
CA VAL A 34 -12.41 -8.51 4.03
C VAL A 34 -12.79 -8.70 2.57
N LEU A 35 -11.83 -9.16 1.78
CA LEU A 35 -12.00 -9.53 0.40
C LEU A 35 -11.62 -11.00 0.23
N THR A 36 -12.58 -11.82 -0.18
CA THR A 36 -12.33 -13.24 -0.45
C THR A 36 -12.03 -13.43 -1.92
N ALA A 37 -11.00 -14.22 -2.24
CA ALA A 37 -10.72 -14.61 -3.61
C ALA A 37 -11.88 -15.40 -4.23
N ARG A 38 -11.87 -15.52 -5.57
CA ARG A 38 -12.80 -16.42 -6.26
C ARG A 38 -12.56 -17.87 -5.84
N ALA A 39 -13.60 -18.68 -5.92
CA ALA A 39 -13.56 -20.10 -5.56
C ALA A 39 -12.63 -20.97 -6.45
N PHE A 40 -12.11 -20.42 -7.55
CA PHE A 40 -11.28 -21.12 -8.52
C PHE A 40 -10.00 -20.32 -8.81
N GLY A 41 -8.90 -21.03 -9.10
CA GLY A 41 -7.60 -20.41 -9.38
C GLY A 41 -6.61 -20.48 -8.20
N PRO A 42 -5.40 -19.92 -8.38
CA PRO A 42 -4.32 -19.97 -7.38
C PRO A 42 -4.69 -19.23 -6.09
N ALA A 43 -5.64 -18.29 -6.16
CA ALA A 43 -6.09 -17.52 -5.01
C ALA A 43 -7.20 -18.21 -4.19
N ARG A 44 -7.73 -19.37 -4.60
CA ARG A 44 -8.99 -19.97 -4.06
C ARG A 44 -9.13 -20.09 -2.54
N ALA A 45 -8.00 -20.20 -1.84
CA ALA A 45 -7.95 -20.34 -0.39
C ALA A 45 -7.37 -19.10 0.29
N SER A 46 -7.36 -17.96 -0.40
CA SER A 46 -6.74 -16.72 0.06
C SER A 46 -7.81 -15.65 0.24
N SER A 47 -7.69 -14.91 1.33
CA SER A 47 -8.48 -13.72 1.59
C SER A 47 -7.54 -12.56 1.86
N VAL A 48 -7.92 -11.36 1.48
CA VAL A 48 -7.24 -10.13 1.89
C VAL A 48 -8.03 -9.50 3.00
N ILE A 49 -7.36 -9.23 4.12
CA ILE A 49 -7.92 -8.49 5.24
C ILE A 49 -7.29 -7.10 5.23
N PHE A 50 -8.13 -6.08 5.25
CA PHE A 50 -7.74 -4.71 5.54
C PHE A 50 -8.03 -4.45 7.01
N ALA A 51 -7.10 -3.80 7.70
CA ALA A 51 -7.22 -3.54 9.11
C ALA A 51 -7.03 -2.06 9.43
N SER A 52 -7.49 -1.68 10.62
CA SER A 52 -7.33 -0.34 11.17
C SER A 52 -5.84 -0.01 11.27
N LYS A 53 -5.50 1.25 10.95
CA LYS A 53 -4.11 1.74 10.90
C LYS A 53 -3.30 1.21 9.70
N TYR A 54 -3.88 1.29 8.50
CA TYR A 54 -3.15 1.29 7.23
C TYR A 54 -2.38 0.00 6.92
N SER A 55 -2.90 -1.12 7.36
CA SER A 55 -2.35 -2.43 7.04
C SER A 55 -3.32 -3.24 6.18
N SER A 56 -2.75 -4.06 5.30
CA SER A 56 -3.45 -5.13 4.60
C SER A 56 -2.65 -6.42 4.71
N ALA A 57 -3.33 -7.55 4.66
CA ALA A 57 -2.68 -8.85 4.68
C ALA A 57 -3.40 -9.84 3.79
N SER A 58 -2.64 -10.62 3.02
CA SER A 58 -3.16 -11.84 2.41
C SER A 58 -3.04 -12.96 3.43
N VAL A 59 -4.15 -13.66 3.67
CA VAL A 59 -4.26 -14.74 4.64
C VAL A 59 -4.84 -15.99 3.99
N HIS A 60 -4.42 -17.16 4.46
CA HIS A 60 -5.07 -18.40 4.09
C HIS A 60 -6.43 -18.50 4.82
N ALA A 61 -7.52 -18.55 4.05
CA ALA A 61 -8.89 -18.39 4.56
C ALA A 61 -9.31 -19.46 5.59
N GLN A 62 -8.70 -20.65 5.54
CA GLN A 62 -9.03 -21.75 6.44
C GLN A 62 -8.14 -21.82 7.68
N THR A 63 -6.87 -21.44 7.55
CA THR A 63 -5.86 -21.61 8.64
C THR A 63 -5.57 -20.29 9.35
N GLY A 64 -5.95 -19.14 8.76
CA GLY A 64 -5.61 -17.82 9.27
C GLY A 64 -4.13 -17.44 9.08
N GLU A 65 -3.34 -18.30 8.43
CA GLU A 65 -1.92 -18.06 8.18
C GLU A 65 -1.72 -16.80 7.33
N ILE A 66 -0.90 -15.88 7.81
CA ILE A 66 -0.56 -14.65 7.09
C ILE A 66 0.52 -14.99 6.06
N LYS A 67 0.17 -14.90 4.77
CA LYS A 67 1.09 -15.13 3.66
C LYS A 67 1.95 -13.92 3.37
N ALA A 68 1.34 -12.74 3.43
CA ALA A 68 2.01 -11.47 3.25
C ALA A 68 1.26 -10.39 4.02
N ARG A 69 2.01 -9.42 4.54
CA ARG A 69 1.49 -8.25 5.26
C ARG A 69 2.13 -7.01 4.67
N PHE A 70 1.29 -6.07 4.30
CA PHE A 70 1.69 -4.73 3.88
C PHE A 70 1.23 -3.74 4.94
N VAL A 71 2.16 -2.88 5.38
CA VAL A 71 1.89 -1.81 6.34
C VAL A 71 2.34 -0.53 5.65
N MET A 72 1.43 0.44 5.51
CA MET A 72 1.78 1.74 4.92
C MET A 72 2.61 2.57 5.88
N ASP A 73 3.59 3.28 5.33
CA ASP A 73 4.44 4.19 6.08
C ASP A 73 3.63 5.35 6.66
N GLU A 74 4.05 5.86 7.82
CA GLU A 74 3.38 6.93 8.58
C GLU A 74 3.06 8.18 7.74
N GLY A 75 3.86 8.50 6.72
CA GLY A 75 3.60 9.62 5.81
C GLY A 75 2.42 9.39 4.84
N GLU A 76 2.13 8.14 4.49
CA GLU A 76 1.04 7.77 3.58
C GLU A 76 -0.31 7.57 4.31
N GLN A 77 -0.28 7.61 5.65
CA GLN A 77 -1.42 7.40 6.52
C GLN A 77 -2.37 8.61 6.59
N THR A 78 -1.97 9.76 6.05
CA THR A 78 -2.63 11.05 6.32
C THR A 78 -4.01 11.21 5.68
N THR A 79 -4.31 10.46 4.62
CA THR A 79 -5.52 10.72 3.82
C THR A 79 -6.18 9.42 3.38
N ASN A 80 -7.08 8.90 4.23
CA ASN A 80 -7.97 7.76 3.98
C ASN A 80 -7.27 6.47 3.52
N GLY A 81 -6.95 5.60 4.48
CA GLY A 81 -6.47 4.25 4.18
C GLY A 81 -7.33 3.51 3.16
N VAL A 82 -6.69 2.60 2.41
CA VAL A 82 -7.27 1.66 1.43
C VAL A 82 -8.62 2.13 0.86
N THR A 83 -8.57 3.06 -0.09
CA THR A 83 -9.78 3.73 -0.59
C THR A 83 -10.60 2.88 -1.56
N TRP A 84 -9.99 1.92 -2.25
CA TRP A 84 -10.69 1.15 -3.28
C TRP A 84 -10.12 -0.25 -3.47
N VAL A 85 -10.97 -1.26 -3.32
CA VAL A 85 -10.60 -2.66 -3.49
C VAL A 85 -11.49 -3.24 -4.57
N THR A 86 -10.92 -3.59 -5.71
CA THR A 86 -11.62 -4.30 -6.78
C THR A 86 -10.89 -5.59 -7.10
N THR A 87 -11.63 -6.68 -7.27
CA THR A 87 -11.10 -7.90 -7.87
C THR A 87 -11.41 -7.89 -9.34
N ASN A 88 -10.36 -7.91 -10.15
CA ASN A 88 -10.53 -8.25 -11.56
C ASN A 88 -10.61 -9.78 -11.71
N ALA A 89 -10.81 -10.25 -12.95
CA ALA A 89 -10.76 -11.68 -13.26
C ALA A 89 -9.37 -12.34 -13.00
N PHE A 90 -8.39 -11.58 -12.52
CA PHE A 90 -7.00 -11.99 -12.34
C PHE A 90 -6.57 -12.02 -10.86
N ASP A 91 -7.51 -12.06 -9.92
CA ASP A 91 -7.24 -12.18 -8.48
C ASP A 91 -6.27 -11.11 -7.95
N LYS A 92 -6.43 -9.86 -8.39
CA LYS A 92 -5.67 -8.71 -7.89
C LYS A 92 -6.54 -7.80 -7.04
N TYR A 93 -5.92 -7.07 -6.12
CA TYR A 93 -6.54 -5.97 -5.39
C TYR A 93 -5.69 -4.71 -5.52
N ALA A 94 -6.32 -3.55 -5.55
CA ALA A 94 -5.62 -2.27 -5.53
C ALA A 94 -5.73 -1.62 -4.16
N VAL A 95 -4.78 -0.74 -3.86
CA VAL A 95 -4.73 0.07 -2.66
C VAL A 95 -4.26 1.45 -3.06
N ALA A 96 -5.06 2.46 -2.71
CA ALA A 96 -4.68 3.86 -2.84
C ALA A 96 -4.28 4.41 -1.47
N SER A 97 -3.16 5.14 -1.41
CA SER A 97 -2.66 5.83 -0.22
C SER A 97 -2.23 7.27 -0.54
N ASP A 98 -2.03 8.09 0.50
CA ASP A 98 -1.68 9.52 0.37
C ASP A 98 -2.62 10.29 -0.59
N GLY A 99 -3.94 10.20 -0.37
CA GLY A 99 -4.91 10.92 -1.21
C GLY A 99 -4.95 10.43 -2.66
N ALA A 100 -4.68 9.14 -2.86
CA ALA A 100 -4.51 8.46 -4.14
C ALA A 100 -3.23 8.80 -4.91
N ARG A 101 -2.29 9.57 -4.34
CA ARG A 101 -0.97 9.81 -4.93
C ARG A 101 -0.24 8.52 -5.26
N PHE A 102 -0.32 7.53 -4.38
CA PHE A 102 0.23 6.20 -4.61
C PHE A 102 -0.91 5.22 -4.85
N VAL A 103 -0.89 4.55 -5.99
CA VAL A 103 -1.80 3.43 -6.29
C VAL A 103 -0.97 2.19 -6.51
N ARG A 104 -1.18 1.18 -5.67
CA ARG A 104 -0.47 -0.11 -5.74
C ARG A 104 -1.46 -1.22 -6.00
N ALA A 105 -1.13 -2.14 -6.89
CA ALA A 105 -1.88 -3.36 -7.07
C ALA A 105 -1.09 -4.56 -6.59
N PHE A 106 -1.77 -5.46 -5.91
CA PHE A 106 -1.22 -6.66 -5.31
C PHE A 106 -1.98 -7.90 -5.79
N SER A 107 -1.31 -9.04 -5.77
CA SER A 107 -1.92 -10.35 -5.97
C SER A 107 -2.64 -10.80 -4.69
N VAL A 108 -3.85 -11.33 -4.82
CA VAL A 108 -4.60 -11.90 -3.68
C VAL A 108 -3.98 -13.23 -3.22
N ALA A 109 -3.38 -14.00 -4.12
CA ALA A 109 -2.90 -15.36 -3.85
C ALA A 109 -1.74 -15.41 -2.84
N ASP A 110 -0.84 -14.43 -2.93
CA ASP A 110 0.43 -14.37 -2.20
C ASP A 110 0.74 -12.98 -1.64
N GLY A 111 -0.04 -11.94 -1.98
CA GLY A 111 0.19 -10.57 -1.56
C GLY A 111 1.35 -9.86 -2.27
N SER A 112 1.89 -10.44 -3.35
CA SER A 112 2.98 -9.81 -4.12
C SER A 112 2.53 -8.52 -4.81
N LEU A 113 3.40 -7.51 -4.83
CA LEU A 113 3.16 -6.27 -5.58
C LEU A 113 3.21 -6.57 -7.09
N SER A 114 2.09 -6.33 -7.78
CA SER A 114 2.00 -6.42 -9.24
C SER A 114 2.52 -5.17 -9.94
N TRP A 115 2.12 -3.99 -9.48
CA TRP A 115 2.54 -2.70 -10.02
C TRP A 115 2.28 -1.57 -9.03
N GLU A 116 2.99 -0.47 -9.20
CA GLU A 116 2.80 0.79 -8.48
C GLU A 116 2.72 1.94 -9.49
N ALA A 117 1.83 2.90 -9.24
CA ALA A 117 1.68 4.11 -10.01
C ALA A 117 1.63 5.33 -9.09
N ASN A 118 2.33 6.39 -9.51
CA ASN A 118 2.32 7.69 -8.85
C ASN A 118 1.42 8.65 -9.64
N THR A 119 0.27 9.02 -9.07
CA THR A 119 -0.62 10.01 -9.67
C THR A 119 -0.13 11.40 -9.27
N TYR A 120 0.92 11.89 -9.92
CA TYR A 120 1.25 13.31 -9.84
C TYR A 120 0.06 14.07 -10.42
N SER A 121 -0.58 14.91 -9.59
CA SER A 121 -1.55 15.89 -10.08
C SER A 121 -0.81 16.81 -11.06
N ALA A 122 -1.09 16.68 -12.35
CA ALA A 122 -0.76 17.67 -13.37
C ALA A 122 -1.66 18.92 -13.25
N ALA A 123 -2.10 19.27 -12.03
CA ALA A 123 -2.79 20.50 -11.71
C ALA A 123 -2.04 21.23 -10.59
N GLN A 124 -0.78 21.58 -10.86
CA GLN A 124 -0.27 22.84 -10.37
C GLN A 124 -1.07 23.92 -11.11
N ILE A 125 -2.22 24.30 -10.58
CA ILE A 125 -2.90 25.52 -11.02
C ILE A 125 -1.95 26.64 -10.63
N VAL A 126 -1.11 27.07 -11.58
CA VAL A 126 -0.44 28.35 -11.49
C VAL A 126 -1.58 29.36 -11.61
N ASN A 127 -2.08 29.84 -10.47
CA ASN A 127 -2.82 31.09 -10.41
C ASN A 127 -1.82 32.19 -10.79
N GLU A 128 -1.53 32.34 -12.09
CA GLU A 128 -1.10 33.61 -12.63
C GLU A 128 -2.31 34.53 -12.53
N ASN A 129 -2.52 35.10 -11.35
CA ASN A 129 -3.25 36.35 -11.23
C ASN A 129 -2.44 37.39 -12.01
N LYS A 130 -2.60 37.43 -13.33
CA LYS A 130 -2.46 38.67 -14.09
C LYS A 130 -3.61 39.55 -13.65
N VAL A 131 -3.37 40.25 -12.54
CA VAL A 131 -4.04 41.51 -12.25
C VAL A 131 -3.68 42.43 -13.43
N PHE A 132 -4.61 42.55 -14.38
CA PHE A 132 -4.56 43.64 -15.34
C PHE A 132 -5.06 44.87 -14.59
N ASP A 133 -4.13 45.58 -13.97
CA ASP A 133 -4.36 46.95 -13.54
C ASP A 133 -4.40 47.85 -14.78
N GLU A 134 -5.59 48.42 -14.98
CA GLU A 134 -5.92 49.76 -15.48
C GLU A 134 -5.08 50.39 -16.60
N GLU A 135 -5.74 50.71 -17.71
CA GLU A 135 -5.77 52.11 -18.15
C GLU A 135 -7.07 52.38 -18.95
N GLY A 136 -7.84 53.34 -18.46
CA GLY A 136 -9.06 53.79 -19.12
C GLY A 136 -8.74 54.51 -20.42
N ASP A 137 -9.58 54.32 -21.42
CA ASP A 137 -9.84 55.40 -22.36
C ASP A 137 -11.32 55.46 -22.71
N SER A 138 -11.88 56.63 -22.43
CA SER A 138 -13.26 56.99 -22.64
C SER A 138 -13.39 57.55 -24.04
N ALA A 139 -14.06 56.82 -24.94
CA ALA A 139 -14.50 57.35 -26.22
C ALA A 139 -16.00 57.11 -26.42
N SER A 140 -16.75 58.19 -26.25
CA SER A 140 -18.11 58.36 -26.74
C SER A 140 -18.18 58.11 -28.24
N THR A 141 -19.24 57.46 -28.72
CA THR A 141 -19.71 57.68 -30.10
C THR A 141 -21.23 57.73 -30.10
N THR A 142 -21.72 58.95 -30.24
CA THR A 142 -23.05 59.29 -30.72
C THR A 142 -23.07 59.13 -32.25
N GLN A 143 -24.00 58.34 -32.78
CA GLN A 143 -24.98 58.73 -33.81
C GLN A 143 -25.99 57.62 -34.01
#